data_AF-A0A7X0HIZ5-F1
#
_entry.id   AF-A0A7X0HIZ5-F1
#
_cell.length_a   1.000
_cell.length_b   1.000
_cell.length_c   1.000
_cell.angle_alpha   90.00
_cell.angle_beta   90.00
_cell.angle_gamma   90.00
#
_symmetry.space_group_name_H-M   'P 1'
#
loop_
_entity.id
_entity.type
_entity.pdbx_description
1 polymer ?
#
loop_
_entity_poly.entity_id
_entity_poly.type
_entity_poly.pdbx_seq_one_letter_code
_entity_poly.pdbx_strand_id
1 'polypeptide(L)' 'MSRGALALGISRSQLYALIQRGEAPVRILAFGARKRVVTASLVRLLEAA' A
#
# COMPACT_ATOMS: atom_id res chain seq x y z
N MET A 1 -12.49 1.55 5.07
CA MET A 1 -11.16 0.88 5.01
C MET A 1 -10.50 1.13 3.66
N SER A 2 -9.16 1.24 3.58
CA SER A 2 -8.46 1.38 2.29
C SER A 2 -8.27 0.02 1.63
N ARG A 3 -8.71 -0.15 0.37
CA ARG A 3 -8.61 -1.41 -0.39
C ARG A 3 -7.19 -2.01 -0.41
N GLY A 4 -6.15 -1.18 -0.47
CA GLY A 4 -4.77 -1.64 -0.43
C GLY A 4 -4.35 -2.28 0.90
N ALA A 5 -4.75 -1.69 2.04
CA ALA A 5 -4.45 -2.28 3.36
C ALA A 5 -5.20 -3.61 3.56
N LEU A 6 -6.46 -3.66 3.11
CA LEU A 6 -7.26 -4.89 3.13
C LEU A 6 -6.60 -6.01 2.31
N ALA A 7 -6.16 -5.70 1.09
CA ALA A 7 -5.49 -6.68 0.24
C ALA A 7 -4.16 -7.20 0.83
N LEU A 8 -3.48 -6.37 1.62
CA LEU A 8 -2.26 -6.74 2.34
C LEU A 8 -2.53 -7.44 3.68
N GLY A 9 -3.78 -7.59 4.11
CA GLY A 9 -4.12 -8.18 5.40
C GLY A 9 -3.70 -7.35 6.62
N ILE A 10 -3.44 -6.04 6.45
CA ILE A 10 -2.98 -5.14 7.51
C ILE A 10 -3.94 -3.99 7.78
N SER A 11 -3.79 -3.37 8.94
CA SER A 11 -4.56 -2.17 9.27
C SER A 11 -4.15 -0.96 8.41
N ARG A 12 -5.06 0.01 8.26
CA ARG A 12 -4.75 1.26 7.54
C ARG A 12 -3.65 2.07 8.22
N SER A 13 -3.63 2.11 9.55
CA SER A 13 -2.61 2.81 10.34
C SER A 13 -1.24 2.18 10.14
N GLN A 14 -1.16 0.85 10.14
CA GLN A 14 0.08 0.13 9.83
C GLN A 14 0.57 0.42 8.41
N LEU A 15 -0.31 0.35 7.41
CA LEU A 15 0.07 0.71 6.04
C LEU A 15 0.57 2.17 5.97
N TYR A 16 -0.07 3.10 6.65
CA TYR A 16 0.36 4.50 6.67
C TYR A 16 1.74 4.68 7.31
N ALA A 17 2.03 3.99 8.41
CA ALA A 17 3.33 4.00 9.07
C ALA A 17 4.43 3.45 8.14
N LEU A 18 4.18 2.34 7.44
CA LEU A 18 5.10 1.79 6.45
C LEU A 18 5.39 2.78 5.32
N ILE A 19 4.36 3.47 4.83
CA ILE A 19 4.55 4.49 3.79
C ILE A 19 5.38 5.68 4.30
N GLN A 20 5.21 6.09 5.56
CA GLN A 20 6.03 7.16 6.14
C GLN A 20 7.50 6.74 6.32
N ARG A 21 7.76 5.46 6.57
CA ARG A 21 9.11 4.90 6.67
C ARG A 21 9.75 4.57 5.33
N GLY A 22 8.99 4.60 4.23
CA GLY A 22 9.45 4.14 2.93
C GLY A 22 9.51 2.60 2.80
N GLU A 23 8.90 1.88 3.73
CA GLU A 23 8.94 0.42 3.86
C GLU A 23 7.67 -0.26 3.29
N ALA A 24 6.82 0.48 2.58
CA ALA A 24 5.61 -0.09 2.01
C ALA A 24 5.97 -1.18 0.98
N PRO A 25 5.39 -2.39 1.06
CA PRO A 25 5.71 -3.51 0.17
C PRO A 25 5.15 -3.34 -1.27
N VAL A 26 4.48 -2.22 -1.53
CA VAL A 26 3.86 -1.88 -2.81
C VAL A 26 4.18 -0.44 -3.18
N ARG A 27 4.22 -0.16 -4.48
CA ARG A 27 4.44 1.20 -4.98
C ARG A 27 3.28 2.12 -4.60
N ILE A 28 3.64 3.31 -4.11
CA ILE A 28 2.71 4.36 -3.69
C ILE A 28 2.93 5.60 -4.55
N LEU A 29 1.84 6.22 -4.97
CA LEU A 29 1.83 7.55 -5.57
C LEU A 29 1.23 8.55 -4.57
N ALA A 30 1.92 9.68 -4.38
CA ALA A 30 1.45 10.78 -3.56
C ALA A 30 0.82 11.86 -4.46
N PHE A 31 -0.41 12.24 -4.14
CA PHE A 31 -1.16 13.32 -4.77
C PHE A 31 -1.55 14.33 -3.68
N GLY A 32 -0.59 15.18 -3.30
CA GLY A 32 -0.70 16.03 -2.11
C GLY A 32 -0.93 15.18 -0.86
N ALA A 33 -2.01 15.45 -0.12
CA ALA A 33 -2.37 14.70 1.07
C ALA A 33 -2.88 13.26 0.79
N ARG A 34 -3.25 12.95 -0.46
CA ARG A 34 -3.80 11.64 -0.82
C ARG A 34 -2.70 10.70 -1.26
N LYS A 35 -2.65 9.51 -0.66
CA LYS A 35 -1.77 8.42 -1.07
C LYS A 35 -2.57 7.35 -1.81
N ARG A 36 -2.10 6.90 -2.96
CA ARG A 36 -2.73 5.86 -3.79
C ARG A 36 -1.76 4.70 -3.98
N VAL A 37 -2.26 3.47 -3.81
CA VAL A 37 -1.50 2.25 -4.13
C VAL A 37 -1.55 2.04 -5.65
N VAL A 38 -0.42 1.71 -6.25
CA VAL A 38 -0.39 1.29 -7.65
C VAL A 38 -0.88 -0.16 -7.72
N THR A 39 -2.07 -0.37 -8.28
CA THR A 39 -2.70 -1.68 -8.34
C THR A 39 -1.81 -2.74 -9.01
N ALA A 40 -1.09 -2.39 -10.08
CA ALA A 40 -0.18 -3.33 -10.74
C ALA A 40 0.95 -3.83 -9.82
N SER A 41 1.48 -2.96 -8.94
CA SER A 41 2.50 -3.37 -7.95
C SER A 41 1.89 -4.27 -6.87
N LEU A 42 0.64 -4.03 -6.49
CA LEU A 42 -0.08 -4.86 -5.53
C LEU A 42 -0.37 -6.24 -6.12
N VAL A 43 -0.88 -6.32 -7.35
CA VAL A 43 -1.14 -7.59 -8.04
C VAL A 43 0.14 -8.41 -8.15
N ARG A 44 1.23 -7.81 -8.61
CA ARG A 44 2.53 -8.51 -8.73
C ARG A 44 3.05 -9.05 -7.40
N LEU A 45 2.84 -8.32 -6.29
CA LEU A 45 3.21 -8.80 -4.96
C LEU A 45 2.39 -10.04 -4.57
N LEU A 46 1.08 -10.01 -4.85
CA LEU A 46 0.16 -11.10 -4.50
C LEU A 46 0.34 -12.34 -5.38
N GLU A 47 0.72 -12.17 -6.65
CA GLU A 47 1.03 -13.29 -7.56
C GLU A 47 2.37 -13.97 -7.26
N ALA A 48 3.29 -13.28 -6.59
CA ALA A 48 4.60 -13.80 -6.21
C ALA A 48 4.62 -14.47 -4.84
N ALA A 49 3.50 -14.46 -4.12
CA ALA A 49 3.34 -15.00 -2.77
C ALA A 49 2.91 -16.48 -2.76
#